data_AF-A0ABC9D5T0-F1
#
_entry.id   AF-A0ABC9D5T0-F1
#
_cell.length_a   1.000
_cell.length_b   1.000
_cell.length_c   1.000
_cell.angle_alpha   90.00
_cell.angle_beta   90.00
_cell.angle_gamma   90.00
#
_symmetry.space_group_name_H-M   'P 1'
#
loop_
_entity.id
_entity.type
_entity.pdbx_description
1 polymer ?
#
loop_
_entity_poly.entity_id
_entity_poly.type
_entity_poly.pdbx_seq_one_letter_code
_entity_poly.pdbx_strand_id
1 'polypeptide(L)'
;MSIPHLFRCPISLDIFTDPVTLCTGQTYDRPCIERWLAAGHRTCPVTMQPLGDAAALVPNRTLRHLIERWLSADHQQLPGPAPPAAAITADADEEMPSLAALKRSLQPGANANKVAALRKAATLASESDVGRACMLQLGFLPVLLHLVFHPPWETATTDYLSSSEQEDLALQCALSLLPSSPASPEHGCLNVLGTDASLASFARLLERGGARVKASLCRLLEAIAAAPATRELALAAAASSPRVWHALLPLLQQHHEHGGDGRVVSAAAASAVAAVCGATPEHAIRHGAVPALLRCLSSWKAAASGKASGGGGANAAVAASALAALEAVAAGSEAGRRAVAREPGAVRALVRHVFMMSSSNEGSEHAVAALLAVCRESRAARGEAAAVGVVTQALLLLQSQCGVRAKTKARSLLKLFKSM
;
A
#
# COMPACT_ATOMS: atom_id res chain seq x y z
N MET A 1 -24.35 -19.72 11.11
CA MET A 1 -23.69 -19.51 9.82
C MET A 1 -24.73 -19.13 8.77
N SER A 2 -24.60 -18.00 8.10
CA SER A 2 -25.54 -17.57 7.06
C SER A 2 -25.08 -18.07 5.69
N ILE A 3 -25.97 -18.75 4.95
CA ILE A 3 -25.70 -19.18 3.56
C ILE A 3 -25.44 -17.92 2.72
N PRO A 4 -24.31 -17.80 1.99
CA PRO A 4 -24.07 -16.67 1.11
C PRO A 4 -25.21 -16.46 0.10
N HIS A 5 -25.61 -15.21 -0.14
CA HIS A 5 -26.72 -14.89 -1.05
C HIS A 5 -26.54 -15.44 -2.47
N LEU A 6 -25.29 -15.55 -2.93
CA LEU A 6 -24.93 -16.10 -4.24
C LEU A 6 -25.30 -17.60 -4.39
N PHE A 7 -25.43 -18.34 -3.29
CA PHE A 7 -25.74 -19.77 -3.29
C PHE A 7 -27.23 -20.07 -3.08
N ARG A 8 -28.07 -19.03 -3.01
CA ARG A 8 -29.50 -19.19 -2.75
C ARG A 8 -30.32 -19.03 -4.02
N CYS A 9 -31.27 -19.93 -4.20
CA CYS A 9 -32.26 -19.85 -5.26
C CYS A 9 -33.22 -18.66 -5.02
N PRO A 10 -33.46 -17.78 -6.00
CA PRO A 10 -34.37 -16.64 -5.83
C PRO A 10 -35.83 -17.02 -5.58
N ILE A 11 -36.25 -18.26 -5.90
CA ILE A 11 -37.63 -18.74 -5.71
C ILE A 11 -37.80 -19.38 -4.33
N SER A 12 -36.94 -20.34 -3.96
CA SER A 12 -37.06 -21.05 -2.66
C SER A 12 -36.35 -20.33 -1.52
N LEU A 13 -35.40 -19.44 -1.82
CA LEU A 13 -34.47 -18.81 -0.87
C LEU A 13 -33.53 -19.81 -0.15
N ASP A 14 -33.58 -21.08 -0.55
CA ASP A 14 -32.71 -22.17 -0.07
C ASP A 14 -31.49 -22.35 -0.97
N ILE A 15 -30.53 -23.14 -0.51
CA ILE A 15 -29.32 -23.46 -1.28
C ILE A 15 -29.65 -24.16 -2.60
N PHE A 16 -28.97 -23.82 -3.70
CA PHE A 16 -29.17 -24.56 -4.95
C PHE A 16 -28.71 -26.01 -4.80
N THR A 17 -29.56 -26.94 -5.26
CA THR A 17 -29.24 -28.37 -5.32
C THR A 17 -28.89 -28.75 -6.77
N ASP A 18 -29.62 -28.21 -7.74
CA ASP A 18 -29.32 -28.36 -9.16
C ASP A 18 -29.52 -27.03 -9.91
N PRO A 19 -28.52 -26.13 -9.92
CA PRO A 19 -28.66 -24.79 -10.47
C PRO A 19 -28.75 -24.80 -12.01
N VAL A 20 -29.76 -24.14 -12.56
CA VAL A 20 -30.01 -23.97 -14.00
C VAL A 20 -30.22 -22.51 -14.36
N THR A 21 -29.67 -22.08 -15.49
CA THR A 21 -29.71 -20.70 -15.97
C THR A 21 -30.68 -20.57 -17.15
N LEU A 22 -31.52 -19.53 -17.10
CA LEU A 22 -32.42 -19.15 -18.19
C LEU A 22 -31.67 -18.32 -19.25
N CYS A 23 -32.28 -18.16 -20.43
CA CYS A 23 -31.78 -17.27 -21.48
C CYS A 23 -31.64 -15.80 -21.03
N THR A 24 -32.30 -15.41 -19.95
CA THR A 24 -32.19 -14.09 -19.31
C THR A 24 -30.93 -13.94 -18.44
N GLY A 25 -30.12 -14.99 -18.31
CA GLY A 25 -28.91 -15.02 -17.49
C GLY A 25 -29.15 -15.25 -15.99
N GLN A 26 -30.41 -15.37 -15.56
CA GLN A 26 -30.75 -15.66 -14.15
C GLN A 26 -30.71 -17.16 -13.85
N THR A 27 -30.24 -17.51 -12.66
CA THR A 27 -30.07 -18.91 -12.21
C THR A 27 -31.08 -19.28 -11.12
N TYR A 28 -31.71 -20.44 -11.28
CA TYR A 28 -32.74 -21.00 -10.40
C TYR A 28 -32.42 -22.45 -10.06
N ASP A 29 -32.97 -22.96 -8.96
CA ASP A 29 -32.94 -24.39 -8.71
C ASP A 29 -33.90 -25.09 -9.68
N ARG A 30 -33.44 -26.15 -10.35
CA ARG A 30 -34.19 -26.86 -11.39
C ARG A 30 -35.65 -27.18 -11.00
N PRO A 31 -35.92 -27.84 -9.87
CA PRO A 31 -37.30 -28.19 -9.51
C PRO A 31 -38.16 -26.95 -9.22
N CYS A 32 -37.57 -25.82 -8.83
CA CYS A 32 -38.31 -24.58 -8.59
C CYS A 32 -38.73 -23.90 -9.90
N ILE A 33 -37.83 -23.80 -10.87
CA ILE A 33 -38.14 -23.16 -12.15
C ILE A 33 -38.99 -24.06 -13.06
N GLU A 34 -38.83 -25.38 -12.98
CA GLU A 34 -39.70 -26.32 -13.70
C GLU A 34 -41.14 -26.27 -13.19
N ARG A 35 -41.36 -26.15 -11.87
CA ARG A 35 -42.70 -25.92 -11.29
C ARG A 35 -43.31 -24.60 -11.72
N TRP A 36 -42.52 -23.54 -11.76
CA TRP A 36 -42.96 -22.22 -12.23
C TRP A 36 -43.44 -22.27 -13.69
N LEU A 37 -42.67 -22.92 -14.57
CA LEU A 37 -43.04 -23.10 -15.97
C LEU A 37 -44.25 -24.02 -16.15
N ALA A 38 -44.34 -25.10 -15.35
CA ALA A 38 -45.47 -26.05 -15.37
C ALA A 38 -46.79 -25.41 -14.90
N ALA A 39 -46.73 -24.38 -14.05
CA ALA A 39 -47.89 -23.57 -13.65
C ALA A 39 -48.40 -22.62 -14.76
N GLY A 40 -47.79 -22.64 -15.95
CA GLY A 40 -48.19 -21.83 -17.11
C GLY A 40 -47.53 -20.46 -17.17
N HIS A 41 -46.61 -20.14 -16.26
CA HIS A 41 -45.88 -18.87 -16.31
C HIS A 41 -44.79 -18.91 -17.40
N ARG A 42 -44.84 -17.95 -18.32
CA ARG A 42 -43.87 -17.80 -19.43
C ARG A 42 -42.93 -16.60 -19.24
N THR A 43 -42.69 -16.19 -18.01
CA THR A 43 -41.84 -15.05 -17.67
C THR A 43 -40.78 -15.45 -16.66
N CYS A 44 -39.62 -14.79 -16.75
CA CYS A 44 -38.55 -14.92 -15.76
C CYS A 44 -39.02 -14.33 -14.41
N PRO A 45 -38.97 -15.07 -13.29
CA PRO A 45 -39.45 -14.60 -11.98
C PRO A 45 -38.81 -13.31 -11.46
N VAL A 46 -37.53 -13.07 -11.81
CA VAL A 46 -36.76 -11.92 -11.31
C VAL A 46 -36.76 -10.77 -12.31
N THR A 47 -36.53 -11.04 -13.60
CA THR A 47 -36.40 -9.98 -14.61
C THR A 47 -37.73 -9.62 -15.28
N MET A 48 -38.79 -10.39 -15.04
CA MET A 48 -40.11 -10.25 -15.68
C MET A 48 -40.08 -10.32 -17.22
N GLN A 49 -38.96 -10.73 -17.82
CA GLN A 49 -38.80 -10.86 -19.26
C GLN A 49 -39.52 -12.14 -19.77
N PRO A 50 -40.17 -12.08 -20.95
CA PRO A 50 -40.82 -13.25 -21.55
C PRO A 50 -39.81 -14.31 -21.95
N LEU A 51 -40.11 -15.57 -21.62
CA LEU A 51 -39.34 -16.73 -22.03
C LEU A 51 -39.94 -17.24 -23.36
N GLY A 52 -39.09 -17.43 -24.36
CA GLY A 52 -39.49 -17.97 -25.67
C GLY A 52 -40.03 -19.40 -25.59
N ASP A 53 -40.46 -19.95 -26.73
CA ASP A 53 -41.25 -21.20 -26.76
C ASP A 53 -40.52 -22.45 -26.26
N ALA A 54 -39.20 -22.40 -26.19
CA ALA A 54 -38.37 -23.33 -25.44
C ALA A 54 -37.61 -22.57 -24.34
N ALA A 55 -38.07 -22.66 -23.10
CA ALA A 55 -37.30 -22.19 -21.95
C ALA A 55 -36.09 -23.10 -21.76
N ALA A 56 -35.02 -22.84 -22.50
CA ALA A 56 -33.78 -23.63 -22.45
C ALA A 56 -33.16 -23.48 -21.05
N LEU A 57 -33.32 -24.51 -20.22
CA LEU A 57 -32.68 -24.62 -18.92
C LEU A 57 -31.25 -25.11 -19.11
N VAL A 58 -30.29 -24.19 -19.09
CA VAL A 58 -28.86 -24.52 -19.23
C VAL A 58 -28.30 -24.85 -17.85
N PRO A 59 -27.75 -26.06 -17.61
CA PRO A 59 -27.16 -26.40 -16.31
C PRO A 59 -25.99 -25.46 -15.96
N ASN A 60 -26.02 -24.85 -14.78
CA ASN A 60 -24.94 -24.00 -14.27
C ASN A 60 -23.95 -24.84 -13.44
N ARG A 61 -23.13 -25.62 -14.15
CA ARG A 61 -22.13 -26.51 -13.53
C ARG A 61 -21.12 -25.74 -12.68
N THR A 62 -20.79 -24.50 -13.07
CA THR A 62 -19.89 -23.63 -12.32
C THR A 62 -20.44 -23.31 -10.93
N LEU A 63 -21.70 -22.88 -10.84
CA LEU A 63 -22.34 -22.58 -9.56
C LEU A 63 -22.47 -23.83 -8.69
N ARG A 64 -22.81 -24.97 -9.31
CA ARG A 64 -22.88 -26.26 -8.63
C ARG A 64 -21.54 -26.65 -7.99
N HIS A 65 -20.45 -26.57 -8.74
CA HIS A 65 -19.11 -26.87 -8.20
C HIS A 65 -18.69 -25.89 -7.09
N LEU A 66 -19.06 -24.60 -7.19
CA LEU A 66 -18.78 -23.61 -6.14
C LEU A 66 -19.53 -23.93 -4.84
N ILE A 67 -20.78 -24.37 -4.95
CA ILE A 67 -21.60 -24.77 -3.80
C ILE A 67 -21.08 -26.06 -3.18
N GLU A 68 -20.76 -27.07 -3.99
CA GLU A 68 -20.18 -28.34 -3.53
C GLU A 68 -18.84 -28.10 -2.80
N ARG A 69 -18.01 -27.20 -3.31
CA ARG A 69 -16.76 -26.80 -2.66
C ARG A 69 -16.98 -26.04 -1.36
N TRP A 70 -17.99 -25.18 -1.29
CA TRP A 70 -18.37 -24.48 -0.06
C TRP A 70 -18.88 -25.45 1.01
N LEU A 71 -19.74 -26.41 0.64
CA LEU A 71 -20.22 -27.47 1.53
C LEU A 71 -19.08 -28.38 2.01
N SER A 72 -18.14 -28.71 1.11
CA SER A 72 -16.99 -29.58 1.42
C SER A 72 -15.92 -28.89 2.27
N ALA A 73 -15.77 -27.57 2.15
CA ALA A 73 -14.88 -26.79 3.00
C ALA A 73 -15.35 -26.80 4.47
N ASP A 74 -16.65 -27.01 4.72
CA ASP A 74 -17.23 -27.12 6.06
C ASP A 74 -16.95 -28.50 6.71
N HIS A 75 -16.56 -29.52 5.93
CA HIS A 75 -16.27 -30.88 6.44
C HIS A 75 -14.78 -31.16 6.70
N GLN A 76 -13.88 -30.19 6.48
CA GLN A 76 -12.43 -30.34 6.77
C GLN A 76 -12.01 -29.95 8.19
N GLN A 77 -12.94 -29.79 9.13
CA GLN A 77 -12.63 -29.77 10.57
C GLN A 77 -12.83 -31.15 11.20
N LEU A 78 -12.01 -32.14 10.84
CA LEU A 78 -11.73 -33.31 11.68
C LEU A 78 -10.40 -33.98 11.22
N PRO A 79 -9.47 -34.29 12.14
CA PRO A 79 -8.19 -34.90 11.79
C PRO A 79 -8.36 -36.41 11.57
N GLY A 80 -8.05 -36.89 10.37
CA GLY A 80 -8.02 -38.32 10.02
C GLY A 80 -6.81 -38.63 9.12
N PRO A 81 -6.21 -39.84 9.24
CA PRO A 81 -4.86 -40.12 8.74
C PRO A 81 -4.81 -40.27 7.21
N ALA A 82 -3.68 -39.87 6.64
CA ALA A 82 -3.39 -39.88 5.21
C ALA A 82 -3.49 -41.29 4.58
N PRO A 83 -3.99 -41.41 3.33
CA PRO A 83 -3.75 -42.60 2.52
C PRO A 83 -2.39 -42.52 1.80
N PRO A 84 -1.79 -43.67 1.44
CA PRO A 84 -0.42 -43.75 0.98
C PRO A 84 -0.28 -43.43 -0.52
N ALA A 85 0.97 -43.14 -0.88
CA ALA A 85 1.47 -42.85 -2.21
C ALA A 85 0.93 -43.79 -3.31
N ALA A 86 0.51 -43.19 -4.43
CA ALA A 86 0.40 -43.87 -5.71
C ALA A 86 1.13 -43.06 -6.79
N ALA A 87 1.81 -43.81 -7.64
CA ALA A 87 2.88 -43.43 -8.54
C ALA A 87 2.49 -42.47 -9.68
N ILE A 88 3.47 -41.62 -10.00
CA ILE A 88 3.96 -41.21 -11.32
C ILE A 88 3.12 -41.70 -12.52
N THR A 89 2.44 -40.77 -13.18
CA THR A 89 2.39 -40.72 -14.65
C THR A 89 2.85 -39.33 -15.08
N ALA A 90 3.95 -39.31 -15.81
CA ALA A 90 4.40 -38.14 -16.55
C ALA A 90 3.52 -38.04 -17.80
N ASP A 91 2.68 -37.01 -17.85
CA ASP A 91 2.20 -36.43 -19.10
C ASP A 91 2.03 -34.92 -18.89
N ALA A 92 2.48 -34.18 -19.91
CA ALA A 92 2.57 -32.75 -19.92
C ALA A 92 1.17 -32.14 -20.10
N ASP A 93 0.59 -31.67 -19.01
CA ASP A 93 -0.34 -30.54 -19.02
C ASP A 93 0.06 -29.62 -17.86
N GLU A 94 0.44 -28.38 -18.19
CA GLU A 94 0.65 -27.31 -17.22
C GLU A 94 -0.71 -26.92 -16.61
N GLU A 95 -1.25 -27.79 -15.75
CA GLU A 95 -2.37 -27.43 -14.89
C GLU A 95 -1.88 -26.38 -13.89
N MET A 96 -2.30 -25.14 -14.10
CA MET A 96 -2.16 -24.05 -13.15
C MET A 96 -2.50 -24.58 -11.74
N PRO A 97 -1.53 -24.65 -10.80
CA PRO A 97 -1.81 -25.23 -9.49
C PRO A 97 -2.97 -24.44 -8.88
N SER A 98 -4.01 -25.17 -8.47
CA SER A 98 -5.17 -24.61 -7.77
C SER A 98 -4.69 -23.54 -6.79
N LEU A 99 -5.27 -22.33 -6.84
CA LEU A 99 -4.84 -21.21 -6.00
C LEU A 99 -4.85 -21.58 -4.49
N ALA A 100 -5.65 -22.58 -4.10
CA ALA A 100 -5.63 -23.15 -2.76
C ALA A 100 -4.40 -24.05 -2.49
N ALA A 101 -3.91 -24.80 -3.48
CA ALA A 101 -2.62 -25.50 -3.39
C ALA A 101 -1.46 -24.51 -3.28
N LEU A 102 -1.50 -23.41 -4.04
CA LEU A 102 -0.51 -22.34 -3.94
C LEU A 102 -0.53 -21.65 -2.56
N LYS A 103 -1.72 -21.39 -1.99
CA LYS A 103 -1.82 -20.86 -0.62
C LYS A 103 -1.25 -21.84 0.42
N ARG A 104 -1.54 -23.14 0.28
CA ARG A 104 -1.04 -24.18 1.20
C ARG A 104 0.48 -24.31 1.18
N SER A 105 1.12 -24.20 0.02
CA SER A 105 2.59 -24.25 -0.07
C SER A 105 3.26 -23.03 0.59
N LEU A 106 2.54 -21.92 0.73
CA LEU A 106 2.99 -20.70 1.40
C LEU A 106 2.70 -20.68 2.91
N GLN A 107 1.96 -21.65 3.45
CA GLN A 107 1.66 -21.67 4.89
C GLN A 107 2.90 -21.96 5.75
N PRO A 108 2.96 -21.42 6.98
CA PRO A 108 4.00 -21.78 7.94
C PRO A 108 3.96 -23.29 8.21
N GLY A 109 5.11 -23.97 8.06
CA GLY A 109 5.23 -25.42 8.23
C GLY A 109 5.16 -26.27 6.93
N ALA A 110 4.84 -25.67 5.77
CA ALA A 110 4.88 -26.40 4.51
C ALA A 110 6.34 -26.71 4.08
N ASN A 111 6.63 -27.98 3.79
CA ASN A 111 7.94 -28.44 3.30
C ASN A 111 8.06 -28.30 1.77
N ALA A 112 7.60 -27.17 1.24
CA ALA A 112 7.58 -26.86 -0.18
C ALA A 112 8.57 -25.75 -0.52
N ASN A 113 9.03 -25.69 -1.78
CA ASN A 113 9.88 -24.59 -2.25
C ASN A 113 9.06 -23.28 -2.28
N LYS A 114 9.14 -22.50 -1.20
CA LYS A 114 8.40 -21.26 -1.01
C LYS A 114 8.76 -20.19 -2.04
N VAL A 115 10.02 -20.11 -2.46
CA VAL A 115 10.47 -19.16 -3.48
C VAL A 115 9.76 -19.43 -4.81
N ALA A 116 9.67 -20.70 -5.24
CA ALA A 116 8.96 -21.07 -6.46
C ALA A 116 7.45 -20.75 -6.39
N ALA A 117 6.82 -21.00 -5.23
CA ALA A 117 5.42 -20.65 -4.99
C ALA A 117 5.20 -19.12 -5.01
N LEU A 118 6.09 -18.34 -4.39
CA LEU A 118 6.03 -16.88 -4.38
C LEU A 118 6.22 -16.27 -5.76
N ARG A 119 7.14 -16.81 -6.58
CA ARG A 119 7.31 -16.35 -7.98
C ARG A 119 6.01 -16.54 -8.77
N LYS A 120 5.36 -17.70 -8.65
CA LYS A 120 4.06 -17.97 -9.29
C LYS A 120 2.94 -17.08 -8.74
N ALA A 121 2.93 -16.81 -7.44
CA ALA A 121 1.96 -15.89 -6.84
C ALA A 121 2.16 -14.44 -7.32
N ALA A 122 3.42 -14.02 -7.45
CA ALA A 122 3.78 -12.69 -7.94
C ALA A 122 3.37 -12.48 -9.40
N THR A 123 3.61 -13.46 -10.28
CA THR A 123 3.19 -13.38 -11.70
C THR A 123 1.66 -13.29 -11.82
N LEU A 124 0.93 -14.12 -11.07
CA LEU A 124 -0.54 -14.08 -11.05
C LEU A 124 -1.08 -12.73 -10.54
N ALA A 125 -0.45 -12.15 -9.53
CA ALA A 125 -0.84 -10.87 -8.97
C ALA A 125 -0.55 -9.69 -9.92
N SER A 126 0.50 -9.78 -10.75
CA SER A 126 0.86 -8.73 -11.71
C SER A 126 0.15 -8.83 -13.05
N GLU A 127 -0.21 -10.03 -13.50
CA GLU A 127 -0.69 -10.28 -14.88
C GLU A 127 -2.21 -10.46 -14.97
N SER A 128 -2.92 -10.70 -13.87
CA SER A 128 -4.35 -11.01 -13.89
C SER A 128 -5.14 -10.28 -12.82
N ASP A 129 -6.05 -9.39 -13.23
CA ASP A 129 -7.01 -8.75 -12.31
C ASP A 129 -7.95 -9.76 -11.65
N VAL A 130 -8.38 -10.77 -12.41
CA VAL A 130 -9.20 -11.88 -11.90
C VAL A 130 -8.40 -12.71 -10.90
N GLY A 131 -7.14 -13.03 -11.22
CA GLY A 131 -6.23 -13.73 -10.32
C GLY A 131 -6.02 -12.97 -9.01
N ARG A 132 -5.76 -11.66 -9.10
CA ARG A 132 -5.62 -10.76 -7.94
C ARG A 132 -6.88 -10.76 -7.07
N ALA A 133 -8.06 -10.62 -7.67
CA ALA A 133 -9.34 -10.67 -6.93
C ALA A 133 -9.55 -12.02 -6.24
N CYS A 134 -9.25 -13.15 -6.92
CA CYS A 134 -9.34 -14.48 -6.32
C CYS A 134 -8.31 -14.67 -5.18
N MET A 135 -7.10 -14.13 -5.30
CA MET A 135 -6.07 -14.18 -4.25
C MET A 135 -6.50 -13.41 -3.00
N LEU A 136 -7.11 -12.23 -3.18
CA LEU A 136 -7.67 -11.44 -2.08
C LEU A 136 -8.81 -12.17 -1.38
N GLN A 137 -9.76 -12.73 -2.14
CA GLN A 137 -10.86 -13.53 -1.60
C GLN A 137 -10.38 -14.78 -0.85
N LEU A 138 -9.31 -15.41 -1.31
CA LEU A 138 -8.70 -16.56 -0.62
C LEU A 138 -7.80 -16.14 0.55
N GLY A 139 -7.64 -14.85 0.85
CA GLY A 139 -6.84 -14.38 1.97
C GLY A 139 -5.35 -14.69 1.82
N PHE A 140 -4.77 -14.37 0.65
CA PHE A 140 -3.32 -14.46 0.43
C PHE A 140 -2.55 -13.39 1.20
N LEU A 141 -3.09 -12.17 1.30
CA LEU A 141 -2.41 -11.03 1.89
C LEU A 141 -1.97 -11.28 3.36
N PRO A 142 -2.81 -11.84 4.26
CA PRO A 142 -2.36 -12.21 5.62
C PRO A 142 -1.26 -13.28 5.64
N VAL A 143 -1.29 -14.24 4.71
CA VAL A 143 -0.26 -15.30 4.63
C VAL A 143 1.09 -14.71 4.22
N LEU A 144 1.09 -13.81 3.24
CA LEU A 144 2.31 -13.12 2.78
C LEU A 144 2.90 -12.25 3.90
N LEU A 145 2.07 -11.49 4.61
CA LEU A 145 2.52 -10.68 5.75
C LEU A 145 3.08 -11.56 6.88
N HIS A 146 2.43 -12.68 7.18
CA HIS A 146 2.93 -13.61 8.19
C HIS A 146 4.28 -14.25 7.79
N LEU A 147 4.48 -14.57 6.50
CA LEU A 147 5.77 -15.08 6.00
C LEU A 147 6.92 -14.09 6.19
N VAL A 148 6.64 -12.78 6.07
CA VAL A 148 7.64 -11.72 6.20
C VAL A 148 7.90 -11.36 7.66
N PHE A 149 6.84 -11.18 8.48
CA PHE A 149 6.97 -10.62 9.82
C PHE A 149 7.05 -11.66 10.94
N HIS A 150 6.64 -12.91 10.67
CA HIS A 150 6.76 -14.04 11.59
C HIS A 150 7.50 -15.21 10.94
N PRO A 151 8.80 -15.04 10.61
CA PRO A 151 9.60 -16.12 10.07
C PRO A 151 9.70 -17.25 11.10
N PRO A 152 9.31 -18.50 10.77
CA PRO A 152 9.38 -19.64 11.70
C PRO A 152 10.81 -20.14 11.96
N TRP A 153 11.84 -19.51 11.37
CA TRP A 153 13.20 -20.04 11.24
C TRP A 153 14.26 -19.32 12.09
N GLU A 154 13.90 -18.49 13.07
CA GLU A 154 14.88 -17.81 13.97
C GLU A 154 15.84 -18.77 14.70
N THR A 155 15.68 -20.10 14.58
CA THR A 155 16.53 -21.12 15.19
C THR A 155 17.36 -21.98 14.24
N ALA A 156 17.24 -21.85 12.90
CA ALA A 156 17.96 -22.72 11.97
C ALA A 156 18.88 -21.94 11.03
N THR A 157 20.13 -22.40 10.95
CA THR A 157 21.15 -22.02 9.97
C THR A 157 20.66 -22.33 8.55
N THR A 158 19.86 -21.46 7.96
CA THR A 158 19.41 -21.52 6.56
C THR A 158 20.12 -20.48 5.71
N ASP A 159 20.42 -20.83 4.46
CA ASP A 159 21.06 -19.97 3.46
C ASP A 159 20.46 -18.55 3.42
N TYR A 160 21.20 -17.56 3.93
CA TYR A 160 20.80 -16.15 4.01
C TYR A 160 20.30 -15.57 2.68
N LEU A 161 20.86 -16.03 1.56
CA LEU A 161 20.50 -15.57 0.21
C LEU A 161 19.07 -15.97 -0.18
N SER A 162 18.65 -17.19 0.19
CA SER A 162 17.31 -17.70 -0.09
C SER A 162 16.24 -16.98 0.74
N SER A 163 16.59 -16.57 1.97
CA SER A 163 15.69 -15.80 2.84
C SER A 163 15.44 -14.39 2.31
N SER A 164 16.50 -13.71 1.84
CA SER A 164 16.35 -12.35 1.30
C SER A 164 15.51 -12.33 0.02
N GLU A 165 15.63 -13.34 -0.84
CA GLU A 165 14.79 -13.44 -2.05
C GLU A 165 13.33 -13.73 -1.68
N GLN A 166 13.10 -14.60 -0.70
CA GLN A 166 11.76 -14.92 -0.21
C GLN A 166 11.04 -13.68 0.34
N GLU A 167 11.74 -12.88 1.16
CA GLU A 167 11.21 -11.64 1.74
C GLU A 167 10.86 -10.61 0.66
N ASP A 168 11.74 -10.43 -0.34
CA ASP A 168 11.51 -9.50 -1.45
C ASP A 168 10.26 -9.89 -2.27
N LEU A 169 10.18 -11.15 -2.70
CA LEU A 169 9.04 -11.65 -3.48
C LEU A 169 7.72 -11.59 -2.69
N ALA A 170 7.75 -11.93 -1.40
CA ALA A 170 6.56 -11.87 -0.56
C ALA A 170 6.05 -10.44 -0.38
N LEU A 171 6.96 -9.48 -0.12
CA LEU A 171 6.60 -8.06 -0.01
C LEU A 171 6.12 -7.48 -1.35
N GLN A 172 6.77 -7.82 -2.46
CA GLN A 172 6.36 -7.38 -3.78
C GLN A 172 4.96 -7.91 -4.13
N CYS A 173 4.71 -9.21 -3.86
CA CYS A 173 3.39 -9.81 -4.07
C CYS A 173 2.34 -9.15 -3.17
N ALA A 174 2.64 -8.93 -1.88
CA ALA A 174 1.72 -8.24 -0.97
C ALA A 174 1.36 -6.83 -1.47
N LEU A 175 2.34 -6.04 -1.92
CA LEU A 175 2.11 -4.71 -2.49
C LEU A 175 1.27 -4.74 -3.77
N SER A 176 1.47 -5.75 -4.63
CA SER A 176 0.67 -5.89 -5.86
C SER A 176 -0.80 -6.29 -5.60
N LEU A 177 -1.05 -6.98 -4.48
CA LEU A 177 -2.40 -7.36 -4.07
C LEU A 177 -3.13 -6.22 -3.35
N LEU A 178 -2.43 -5.24 -2.77
CA LEU A 178 -3.08 -4.13 -2.07
C LEU A 178 -4.01 -3.36 -3.02
N PRO A 179 -5.27 -3.10 -2.62
CA PRO A 179 -6.19 -2.34 -3.45
C PRO A 179 -5.72 -0.91 -3.67
N SER A 180 -5.95 -0.37 -4.86
CA SER A 180 -5.59 1.01 -5.19
C SER A 180 -6.35 2.06 -4.37
N SER A 181 -7.53 1.70 -3.85
CA SER A 181 -8.33 2.60 -3.00
C SER A 181 -7.98 2.39 -1.52
N PRO A 182 -7.48 3.42 -0.82
CA PRO A 182 -7.11 3.32 0.59
C PRO A 182 -8.31 3.09 1.52
N ALA A 183 -9.54 3.34 1.05
CA ALA A 183 -10.76 3.11 1.81
C ALA A 183 -11.25 1.65 1.78
N SER A 184 -10.56 0.74 1.09
CA SER A 184 -11.00 -0.65 1.01
C SER A 184 -10.82 -1.37 2.35
N PRO A 185 -11.75 -2.26 2.74
CA PRO A 185 -11.68 -3.01 4.00
C PRO A 185 -10.49 -3.98 4.04
N GLU A 186 -9.97 -4.38 2.88
CA GLU A 186 -8.85 -5.32 2.76
C GLU A 186 -7.54 -4.75 3.33
N HIS A 187 -7.39 -3.43 3.42
CA HIS A 187 -6.27 -2.80 4.13
C HIS A 187 -6.23 -3.19 5.61
N GLY A 188 -7.35 -3.61 6.21
CA GLY A 188 -7.42 -4.02 7.61
C GLY A 188 -6.48 -5.17 7.98
N CYS A 189 -6.05 -6.00 7.02
CA CYS A 189 -5.07 -7.07 7.30
C CYS A 189 -3.68 -6.53 7.66
N LEU A 190 -3.36 -5.28 7.29
CA LEU A 190 -2.10 -4.64 7.65
C LEU A 190 -2.02 -4.36 9.16
N ASN A 191 -3.13 -4.45 9.90
CA ASN A 191 -3.12 -4.36 11.37
C ASN A 191 -2.31 -5.48 12.04
N VAL A 192 -1.94 -6.55 11.32
CA VAL A 192 -0.92 -7.53 11.76
C VAL A 192 0.41 -6.86 12.13
N LEU A 193 0.73 -5.72 11.52
CA LEU A 193 1.92 -4.92 11.82
C LEU A 193 1.82 -4.13 13.11
N GLY A 194 0.65 -4.06 13.74
CA GLY A 194 0.46 -3.39 15.03
C GLY A 194 1.01 -4.19 16.23
N THR A 195 1.49 -5.42 16.03
CA THR A 195 2.06 -6.23 17.11
C THR A 195 3.55 -5.94 17.31
N ASP A 196 4.03 -6.02 18.56
CA ASP A 196 5.44 -5.74 18.90
C ASP A 196 6.42 -6.67 18.14
N ALA A 197 6.05 -7.93 17.96
CA ALA A 197 6.87 -8.90 17.20
C ALA A 197 6.97 -8.51 15.72
N SER A 198 5.84 -8.12 15.09
CA SER A 198 5.85 -7.66 13.70
C SER A 198 6.65 -6.38 13.54
N LEU A 199 6.55 -5.43 14.47
CA LEU A 199 7.33 -4.19 14.45
C LEU A 199 8.83 -4.44 14.64
N ALA A 200 9.21 -5.39 15.50
CA ALA A 200 10.60 -5.80 15.67
C ALA A 200 11.16 -6.41 14.37
N SER A 201 10.41 -7.29 13.72
CA SER A 201 10.77 -7.84 12.40
C SER A 201 10.82 -6.75 11.33
N PHE A 202 9.86 -5.82 11.31
CA PHE A 202 9.83 -4.69 10.37
C PHE A 202 11.08 -3.82 10.51
N ALA A 203 11.46 -3.44 11.74
CA ALA A 203 12.68 -2.67 12.00
C ALA A 203 13.94 -3.45 11.59
N ARG A 204 14.01 -4.76 11.90
CA ARG A 204 15.13 -5.62 11.50
C ARG A 204 15.31 -5.66 9.98
N LEU A 205 14.21 -5.79 9.23
CA LEU A 205 14.25 -5.82 7.77
C LEU A 205 14.60 -4.45 7.17
N LEU A 206 14.20 -3.34 7.79
CA LEU A 206 14.66 -2.01 7.38
C LEU A 206 16.16 -1.81 7.62
N GLU A 207 16.69 -2.33 8.73
CA GLU A 207 18.12 -2.25 9.06
C GLU A 207 18.97 -3.13 8.13
N ARG A 208 18.58 -4.41 7.98
CA ARG A 208 19.43 -5.46 7.37
C ARG A 208 19.00 -5.92 5.98
N GLY A 209 17.77 -5.63 5.54
CA GLY A 209 17.24 -6.10 4.27
C GLY A 209 17.92 -5.49 3.05
N GLY A 210 17.75 -6.10 1.88
CA GLY A 210 18.20 -5.55 0.60
C GLY A 210 17.46 -4.25 0.22
N ALA A 211 17.98 -3.51 -0.76
CA ALA A 211 17.39 -2.24 -1.20
C ALA A 211 15.91 -2.39 -1.62
N ARG A 212 15.55 -3.47 -2.32
CA ARG A 212 14.17 -3.74 -2.75
C ARG A 212 13.23 -4.00 -1.57
N VAL A 213 13.67 -4.79 -0.59
CA VAL A 213 12.95 -5.05 0.67
C VAL A 213 12.71 -3.72 1.40
N LYS A 214 13.75 -2.90 1.57
CA LYS A 214 13.63 -1.58 2.24
C LYS A 214 12.64 -0.67 1.53
N ALA A 215 12.70 -0.58 0.19
CA ALA A 215 11.76 0.21 -0.59
C ALA A 215 10.33 -0.32 -0.46
N SER A 216 10.13 -1.63 -0.48
CA SER A 216 8.82 -2.26 -0.32
C SER A 216 8.22 -2.03 1.08
N LEU A 217 9.03 -2.10 2.13
CA LEU A 217 8.61 -1.78 3.51
C LEU A 217 8.20 -0.31 3.65
N CYS A 218 8.91 0.61 2.99
CA CYS A 218 8.53 2.02 2.98
C CYS A 218 7.17 2.23 2.29
N ARG A 219 6.93 1.59 1.14
CA ARG A 219 5.61 1.64 0.47
C ARG A 219 4.51 1.00 1.29
N LEU A 220 4.82 -0.06 2.04
CA LEU A 220 3.87 -0.68 2.96
C LEU A 220 3.47 0.29 4.08
N LEU A 221 4.44 1.02 4.65
CA LEU A 221 4.20 2.04 5.66
C LEU A 221 3.36 3.21 5.10
N GLU A 222 3.60 3.60 3.84
CA GLU A 222 2.78 4.58 3.12
C GLU A 222 1.33 4.09 2.97
N ALA A 223 1.12 2.83 2.58
CA ALA A 223 -0.21 2.23 2.47
C ALA A 223 -0.95 2.19 3.83
N ILE A 224 -0.24 1.86 4.90
CA ILE A 224 -0.76 1.89 6.28
C ILE A 224 -1.16 3.30 6.71
N ALA A 225 -0.40 4.31 6.29
CA ALA A 225 -0.67 5.70 6.61
C ALA A 225 -1.84 6.29 5.80
N ALA A 226 -2.01 5.84 4.55
CA ALA A 226 -3.08 6.26 3.65
C ALA A 226 -4.43 5.65 4.02
N ALA A 227 -4.46 4.40 4.48
CA ALA A 227 -5.71 3.71 4.81
C ALA A 227 -6.23 4.09 6.21
N PRO A 228 -7.50 4.56 6.34
CA PRO A 228 -8.07 4.94 7.63
C PRO A 228 -8.21 3.73 8.56
N ALA A 229 -8.48 2.53 8.02
CA ALA A 229 -8.65 1.30 8.78
C ALA A 229 -7.39 0.82 9.54
N THR A 230 -6.21 1.36 9.19
CA THR A 230 -4.91 0.96 9.74
C THR A 230 -4.23 2.05 10.55
N ARG A 231 -4.78 3.27 10.50
CA ARG A 231 -4.19 4.48 11.08
C ARG A 231 -4.17 4.46 12.61
N GLU A 232 -5.16 3.86 13.25
CA GLU A 232 -5.26 3.82 14.72
C GLU A 232 -4.42 2.72 15.36
N LEU A 233 -4.14 1.63 14.64
CA LEU A 233 -3.45 0.46 15.20
C LEU A 233 -2.04 0.31 14.64
N ALA A 234 -1.91 -0.10 13.37
CA ALA A 234 -0.60 -0.34 12.77
C ALA A 234 0.26 0.93 12.69
N LEU A 235 -0.34 2.05 12.27
CA LEU A 235 0.42 3.29 12.13
C LEU A 235 0.79 3.90 13.48
N ALA A 236 -0.13 3.90 14.44
CA ALA A 236 0.15 4.39 15.79
C ALA A 236 1.30 3.60 16.42
N ALA A 237 1.25 2.27 16.35
CA ALA A 237 2.29 1.40 16.89
C ALA A 237 3.64 1.60 16.16
N ALA A 238 3.63 1.70 14.84
CA ALA A 238 4.85 1.98 14.06
C ALA A 238 5.42 3.37 14.37
N ALA A 239 4.58 4.39 14.49
CA ALA A 239 4.97 5.76 14.78
C ALA A 239 5.51 5.93 16.20
N SER A 240 5.00 5.17 17.17
CA SER A 240 5.50 5.17 18.55
C SER A 240 6.79 4.37 18.73
N SER A 241 7.17 3.52 17.76
CA SER A 241 8.36 2.67 17.87
C SER A 241 9.66 3.43 17.52
N PRO A 242 10.59 3.62 18.47
CA PRO A 242 11.84 4.32 18.20
C PRO A 242 12.74 3.55 17.22
N ARG A 243 12.65 2.22 17.18
CA ARG A 243 13.48 1.38 16.29
C ARG A 243 13.11 1.59 14.83
N VAL A 244 11.82 1.74 14.54
CA VAL A 244 11.34 2.01 13.17
C VAL A 244 11.89 3.35 12.67
N TRP A 245 11.82 4.40 13.49
CA TRP A 245 12.40 5.71 13.13
C TRP A 245 13.92 5.66 12.99
N HIS A 246 14.62 4.95 13.87
CA HIS A 246 16.07 4.80 13.80
C HIS A 246 16.51 4.09 12.52
N ALA A 247 15.73 3.12 12.04
CA ALA A 247 15.98 2.42 10.78
C ALA A 247 15.55 3.24 9.55
N LEU A 248 14.46 4.03 9.64
CA LEU A 248 13.85 4.75 8.52
C LEU A 248 14.60 6.04 8.17
N LEU A 249 14.99 6.86 9.15
CA LEU A 249 15.61 8.16 8.90
C LEU A 249 16.96 8.11 8.15
N PRO A 250 17.86 7.12 8.41
CA PRO A 250 19.09 6.97 7.62
C PRO A 250 18.85 6.66 6.14
N LEU A 251 17.73 6.01 5.78
CA LEU A 251 17.41 5.66 4.40
C LEU A 251 17.18 6.89 3.52
N LEU A 252 16.82 8.03 4.13
CA LEU A 252 16.70 9.31 3.45
C LEU A 252 18.03 9.77 2.85
N GLN A 253 19.18 9.29 3.34
CA GLN A 253 20.51 9.77 2.96
C GLN A 253 21.29 8.81 2.05
N GLN A 254 20.72 7.65 1.67
CA GLN A 254 21.41 6.63 0.87
C GLN A 254 21.50 6.96 -0.63
N HIS A 255 22.15 8.09 -0.96
CA HIS A 255 22.28 8.57 -2.34
C HIS A 255 23.46 7.97 -3.13
N HIS A 256 24.47 7.44 -2.44
CA HIS A 256 25.76 7.15 -3.05
C HIS A 256 26.23 5.70 -2.95
N GLU A 257 25.66 4.87 -2.07
CA GLU A 257 26.31 3.59 -1.73
C GLU A 257 25.98 2.43 -2.70
N HIS A 258 24.91 2.49 -3.50
CA HIS A 258 24.41 1.28 -4.22
C HIS A 258 23.87 1.50 -5.66
N GLY A 259 24.24 2.58 -6.35
CA GLY A 259 23.77 2.82 -7.72
C GLY A 259 22.28 3.19 -7.81
N GLY A 260 21.57 2.72 -8.84
CA GLY A 260 20.16 3.07 -9.11
C GLY A 260 19.18 2.71 -7.99
N ASP A 261 19.44 1.63 -7.26
CA ASP A 261 18.55 1.11 -6.21
C ASP A 261 18.51 2.01 -4.97
N GLY A 262 19.61 2.68 -4.62
CA GLY A 262 19.65 3.61 -3.49
C GLY A 262 18.70 4.80 -3.66
N ARG A 263 18.51 5.26 -4.91
CA ARG A 263 17.56 6.34 -5.21
C ARG A 263 16.13 5.91 -4.97
N VAL A 264 15.76 4.70 -5.40
CA VAL A 264 14.41 4.15 -5.20
C VAL A 264 14.11 4.01 -3.71
N VAL A 265 15.08 3.56 -2.91
CA VAL A 265 14.94 3.48 -1.45
C VAL A 265 14.74 4.86 -0.83
N SER A 266 15.57 5.85 -1.20
CA SER A 266 15.44 7.20 -0.66
C SER A 266 14.10 7.86 -1.01
N ALA A 267 13.60 7.64 -2.23
CA ALA A 267 12.29 8.10 -2.69
C ALA A 267 11.16 7.47 -1.86
N ALA A 268 11.18 6.14 -1.73
CA ALA A 268 10.19 5.42 -0.94
C ALA A 268 10.22 5.83 0.54
N ALA A 269 11.41 5.98 1.12
CA ALA A 269 11.59 6.41 2.50
C ALA A 269 11.05 7.83 2.72
N ALA A 270 11.27 8.77 1.79
CA ALA A 270 10.75 10.12 1.91
C ALA A 270 9.21 10.16 1.83
N SER A 271 8.60 9.38 0.93
CA SER A 271 7.14 9.26 0.85
C SER A 271 6.55 8.62 2.11
N ALA A 272 7.18 7.56 2.63
CA ALA A 272 6.77 6.92 3.87
C ALA A 272 6.85 7.88 5.07
N VAL A 273 7.97 8.62 5.21
CA VAL A 273 8.12 9.63 6.27
C VAL A 273 7.07 10.73 6.12
N ALA A 274 6.80 11.20 4.90
CA ALA A 274 5.76 12.20 4.66
C ALA A 274 4.37 11.73 5.09
N ALA A 275 4.03 10.48 4.77
CA ALA A 275 2.76 9.88 5.14
C ALA A 275 2.62 9.73 6.67
N VAL A 276 3.67 9.25 7.35
CA VAL A 276 3.69 9.13 8.82
C VAL A 276 3.63 10.50 9.49
N CYS A 277 4.35 11.50 8.98
CA CYS A 277 4.31 12.89 9.46
C CYS A 277 2.91 13.51 9.33
N GLY A 278 2.20 13.25 8.22
CA GLY A 278 0.82 13.68 8.03
C GLY A 278 -0.17 13.03 8.99
N ALA A 279 0.18 11.86 9.53
CA ALA A 279 -0.67 11.15 10.46
C ALA A 279 -0.37 11.40 11.93
N THR A 280 0.91 11.48 12.28
CA THR A 280 1.41 11.50 13.66
C THR A 280 2.54 12.53 13.79
N PRO A 281 2.26 13.83 13.57
CA PRO A 281 3.30 14.86 13.52
C PRO A 281 4.08 14.96 14.84
N GLU A 282 3.44 14.70 15.98
CA GLU A 282 4.10 14.74 17.29
C GLU A 282 5.16 13.66 17.46
N HIS A 283 4.90 12.44 17.00
CA HIS A 283 5.85 11.34 17.07
C HIS A 283 7.03 11.58 16.12
N ALA A 284 6.74 12.07 14.91
CA ALA A 284 7.77 12.47 13.97
C ALA A 284 8.73 13.54 14.55
N ILE A 285 8.20 14.52 15.28
CA ILE A 285 9.02 15.53 15.96
C ILE A 285 9.88 14.89 17.05
N ARG A 286 9.28 14.05 17.91
CA ARG A 286 9.98 13.38 19.03
C ARG A 286 11.18 12.55 18.56
N HIS A 287 11.05 11.91 17.39
CA HIS A 287 12.11 11.06 16.83
C HIS A 287 13.09 11.80 15.90
N GLY A 288 13.00 13.12 15.77
CA GLY A 288 13.97 13.90 15.00
C GLY A 288 13.76 13.85 13.48
N ALA A 289 12.53 13.72 13.01
CA ALA A 289 12.24 13.74 11.57
C ALA A 289 12.61 15.08 10.91
N VAL A 290 12.35 16.22 11.58
CA VAL A 290 12.63 17.57 11.06
C VAL A 290 14.11 17.76 10.66
N PRO A 291 15.11 17.52 11.55
CA PRO A 291 16.51 17.65 11.17
C PRO A 291 16.95 16.62 10.10
N ALA A 292 16.36 15.42 10.07
CA ALA A 292 16.66 14.43 9.04
C ALA A 292 16.17 14.88 7.65
N LEU A 293 14.96 15.41 7.56
CA LEU A 293 14.37 15.95 6.33
C LEU A 293 15.15 17.15 5.78
N LEU A 294 15.63 18.04 6.65
CA LEU A 294 16.44 19.18 6.23
C LEU A 294 17.83 18.77 5.73
N ARG A 295 18.46 17.78 6.38
CA ARG A 295 19.71 17.17 5.85
C ARG A 295 19.49 16.52 4.50
N CYS A 296 18.32 15.91 4.29
CA CYS A 296 17.92 15.35 3.01
C CYS A 296 17.89 16.42 1.91
N LEU A 297 17.19 17.53 2.16
CA LEU A 297 17.08 18.67 1.23
C LEU A 297 18.44 19.34 0.95
N SER A 298 19.31 19.45 1.95
CA SER A 298 20.64 20.06 1.76
C SER A 298 21.57 19.19 0.91
N SER A 299 21.51 17.86 1.07
CA SER A 299 22.34 16.92 0.32
C SER A 299 22.08 16.96 -1.19
N TRP A 300 20.83 17.17 -1.61
CA TRP A 300 20.46 17.17 -3.04
C TRP A 300 20.87 18.41 -3.80
N LYS A 301 21.11 19.51 -3.11
CA LYS A 301 21.68 20.69 -3.73
C LYS A 301 23.12 20.45 -4.18
N ALA A 302 23.92 19.73 -3.40
CA ALA A 302 25.30 19.38 -3.77
C ALA A 302 25.33 18.51 -5.04
N ALA A 303 24.38 17.57 -5.16
CA ALA A 303 24.22 16.72 -6.32
C ALA A 303 23.73 17.48 -7.58
N ALA A 304 22.85 18.49 -7.42
CA ALA A 304 22.32 19.29 -8.53
C ALA A 304 23.34 20.31 -9.10
N SER A 305 24.33 20.73 -8.30
CA SER A 305 25.43 21.59 -8.78
C SER A 305 26.55 20.83 -9.52
N GLY A 306 26.58 19.49 -9.39
CA GLY A 306 27.46 18.64 -10.18
C GLY A 306 26.82 18.33 -11.54
N LYS A 307 27.58 18.41 -12.64
CA LYS A 307 27.16 18.05 -14.00
C LYS A 307 26.82 16.54 -14.14
N ALA A 308 25.82 16.03 -13.43
CA ALA A 308 25.34 14.66 -13.57
C ALA A 308 24.08 14.64 -14.46
N SER A 309 24.31 14.50 -15.76
CA SER A 309 23.35 14.60 -16.86
C SER A 309 22.35 13.43 -16.98
N GLY A 310 21.71 12.98 -15.89
CA GLY A 310 20.76 11.86 -16.02
C GLY A 310 19.88 11.50 -14.81
N GLY A 311 19.75 12.35 -13.78
CA GLY A 311 19.03 12.00 -12.54
C GLY A 311 18.04 13.02 -11.98
N GLY A 312 17.77 14.11 -12.69
CA GLY A 312 17.06 15.28 -12.12
C GLY A 312 15.64 15.02 -11.63
N GLY A 313 14.87 14.14 -12.30
CA GLY A 313 13.45 13.90 -11.99
C GLY A 313 13.23 13.17 -10.66
N ALA A 314 14.00 12.11 -10.39
CA ALA A 314 13.86 11.35 -9.15
C ALA A 314 14.21 12.19 -7.92
N ASN A 315 15.26 13.02 -8.01
CA ASN A 315 15.68 13.91 -6.92
C ASN A 315 14.62 14.98 -6.61
N ALA A 316 13.91 15.47 -7.63
CA ALA A 316 12.82 16.41 -7.45
C ALA A 316 11.62 15.78 -6.72
N ALA A 317 11.30 14.52 -7.01
CA ALA A 317 10.25 13.79 -6.31
C ALA A 317 10.58 13.59 -4.82
N VAL A 318 11.82 13.20 -4.50
CA VAL A 318 12.21 13.04 -3.08
C VAL A 318 12.21 14.39 -2.35
N ALA A 319 12.62 15.47 -3.02
CA ALA A 319 12.51 16.84 -2.50
C ALA A 319 11.06 17.26 -2.25
N ALA A 320 10.16 16.93 -3.15
CA ALA A 320 8.74 17.18 -2.97
C ALA A 320 8.17 16.41 -1.76
N SER A 321 8.48 15.11 -1.61
CA SER A 321 8.05 14.31 -0.46
C SER A 321 8.63 14.85 0.86
N ALA A 322 9.91 15.26 0.88
CA ALA A 322 10.51 15.83 2.08
C ALA A 322 9.86 17.18 2.48
N LEU A 323 9.49 18.01 1.49
CA LEU A 323 8.76 19.26 1.75
C LEU A 323 7.32 18.98 2.19
N ALA A 324 6.66 17.97 1.63
CA ALA A 324 5.34 17.53 2.06
C ALA A 324 5.36 17.06 3.52
N ALA A 325 6.40 16.32 3.93
CA ALA A 325 6.61 15.92 5.31
C ALA A 325 6.79 17.13 6.25
N LEU A 326 7.58 18.14 5.84
CA LEU A 326 7.78 19.37 6.62
C LEU A 326 6.50 20.22 6.70
N GLU A 327 5.73 20.33 5.61
CA GLU A 327 4.40 20.96 5.63
C GLU A 327 3.49 20.22 6.59
N ALA A 328 3.42 18.89 6.52
CA ALA A 328 2.59 18.07 7.39
C ALA A 328 2.91 18.28 8.88
N VAL A 329 4.20 18.28 9.24
CA VAL A 329 4.65 18.57 10.61
C VAL A 329 4.26 20.00 11.03
N ALA A 330 4.51 21.00 10.18
CA ALA A 330 4.19 22.39 10.49
C ALA A 330 2.67 22.67 10.54
N ALA A 331 1.88 22.05 9.68
CA ALA A 331 0.43 22.23 9.65
C ALA A 331 -0.26 21.46 10.78
N GLY A 332 0.29 20.30 11.18
CA GLY A 332 -0.36 19.36 12.10
C GLY A 332 -0.42 19.82 13.55
N SER A 333 0.55 20.59 14.06
CA SER A 333 0.52 21.08 15.45
C SER A 333 1.33 22.35 15.65
N GLU A 334 1.01 23.09 16.71
CA GLU A 334 1.82 24.26 17.11
C GLU A 334 3.24 23.85 17.53
N ALA A 335 3.38 22.69 18.19
CA ALA A 335 4.68 22.09 18.49
C ALA A 335 5.50 21.84 17.22
N GLY A 336 4.86 21.38 16.14
CA GLY A 336 5.49 21.18 14.84
C GLY A 336 5.94 22.49 14.19
N ARG A 337 5.11 23.54 14.20
CA ARG A 337 5.52 24.87 13.73
C ARG A 337 6.75 25.38 14.46
N ARG A 338 6.76 25.25 15.79
CA ARG A 338 7.90 25.66 16.62
C ARG A 338 9.13 24.80 16.37
N ALA A 339 8.98 23.49 16.19
CA ALA A 339 10.09 22.59 15.87
C ALA A 339 10.75 22.97 14.55
N VAL A 340 9.97 23.17 13.49
CA VAL A 340 10.50 23.62 12.19
C VAL A 340 11.09 25.03 12.28
N ALA A 341 10.49 25.94 13.04
CA ALA A 341 11.00 27.31 13.19
C ALA A 341 12.31 27.40 13.98
N ARG A 342 12.53 26.51 14.95
CA ARG A 342 13.72 26.49 15.82
C ARG A 342 14.89 25.75 15.19
N GLU A 343 14.61 24.84 14.28
CA GLU A 343 15.63 24.03 13.64
C GLU A 343 16.56 24.91 12.75
N PRO A 344 17.88 24.90 12.99
CA PRO A 344 18.80 25.78 12.29
C PRO A 344 18.78 25.58 10.78
N GLY A 345 18.58 26.66 10.05
CA GLY A 345 18.59 26.65 8.58
C GLY A 345 17.33 26.09 7.94
N ALA A 346 16.30 25.74 8.72
CA ALA A 346 15.02 25.25 8.20
C ALA A 346 14.32 26.30 7.33
N VAL A 347 14.17 27.52 7.84
CA VAL A 347 13.53 28.63 7.12
C VAL A 347 14.29 28.92 5.82
N ARG A 348 15.62 29.02 5.90
CA ARG A 348 16.48 29.20 4.73
C ARG A 348 16.33 28.06 3.71
N ALA A 349 16.24 26.81 4.14
CA ALA A 349 16.03 25.67 3.25
C ALA A 349 14.68 25.78 2.54
N LEU A 350 13.61 26.07 3.28
CA LEU A 350 12.27 26.24 2.70
C LEU A 350 12.21 27.39 1.70
N VAL A 351 12.79 28.57 2.01
CA VAL A 351 12.81 29.73 1.08
C VAL A 351 13.51 29.36 -0.23
N ARG A 352 14.59 28.58 -0.17
CA ARG A 352 15.31 28.11 -1.36
C ARG A 352 14.49 27.16 -2.23
N HIS A 353 13.53 26.44 -1.66
CA HIS A 353 12.66 25.50 -2.37
C HIS A 353 11.29 26.08 -2.72
N VAL A 354 11.03 27.37 -2.44
CA VAL A 354 9.82 28.07 -2.92
C VAL A 354 9.71 27.97 -4.43
N PHE A 355 10.82 28.11 -5.15
CA PHE A 355 10.87 28.00 -6.59
C PHE A 355 11.61 26.72 -7.01
N MET A 356 10.90 25.60 -7.03
CA MET A 356 11.41 24.31 -7.50
C MET A 356 10.89 23.99 -8.90
N MET A 357 11.80 23.76 -9.85
CA MET A 357 11.45 23.18 -11.15
C MET A 357 11.31 21.65 -10.99
N SER A 358 10.10 21.18 -10.74
CA SER A 358 9.76 19.75 -10.71
C SER A 358 8.67 19.45 -11.73
N SER A 359 8.60 18.20 -12.18
CA SER A 359 7.56 17.74 -13.12
C SER A 359 6.14 17.83 -12.54
N SER A 360 5.97 17.73 -11.21
CA SER A 360 4.64 17.79 -10.57
C SER A 360 4.27 19.18 -10.01
N ASN A 361 5.20 20.14 -9.94
CA ASN A 361 5.01 21.46 -9.30
C ASN A 361 4.56 21.44 -7.81
N GLU A 362 4.39 20.26 -7.21
CA GLU A 362 3.90 20.07 -5.84
C GLU A 362 4.92 20.51 -4.79
N GLY A 363 6.23 20.34 -5.06
CA GLY A 363 7.29 20.73 -4.13
C GLY A 363 7.25 22.22 -3.77
N SER A 364 7.01 23.10 -4.76
CA SER A 364 6.86 24.54 -4.55
C SER A 364 5.61 24.87 -3.71
N GLU A 365 4.51 24.12 -3.90
CA GLU A 365 3.32 24.26 -3.07
C GLU A 365 3.62 23.93 -1.60
N HIS A 366 4.28 22.79 -1.36
CA HIS A 366 4.62 22.32 -0.02
C HIS A 366 5.61 23.26 0.70
N ALA A 367 6.63 23.76 -0.01
CA ALA A 367 7.58 24.72 0.54
C ALA A 367 6.92 26.02 0.99
N VAL A 368 6.06 26.61 0.14
CA VAL A 368 5.35 27.85 0.46
C VAL A 368 4.36 27.63 1.59
N ALA A 369 3.71 26.48 1.65
CA ALA A 369 2.78 26.13 2.72
C ALA A 369 3.47 25.99 4.08
N ALA A 370 4.59 25.26 4.13
CA ALA A 370 5.40 25.12 5.33
C ALA A 370 5.91 26.49 5.82
N LEU A 371 6.40 27.34 4.90
CA LEU A 371 6.80 28.72 5.23
C LEU A 371 5.64 29.54 5.78
N LEU A 372 4.46 29.46 5.15
CA LEU A 372 3.28 30.18 5.60
C LEU A 372 2.87 29.75 7.01
N ALA A 373 2.90 28.45 7.31
CA ALA A 373 2.60 27.93 8.64
C ALA A 373 3.62 28.45 9.68
N VAL A 374 4.92 28.34 9.39
CA VAL A 374 6.00 28.76 10.29
C VAL A 374 6.03 30.27 10.52
N CYS A 375 5.86 31.07 9.45
CA CYS A 375 5.90 32.53 9.52
C CYS A 375 4.69 33.14 10.24
N ARG A 376 3.53 32.45 10.22
CA ARG A 376 2.35 32.89 10.98
C ARG A 376 2.64 32.96 12.48
N GLU A 377 3.31 31.95 13.02
CA GLU A 377 3.58 31.85 14.46
C GLU A 377 4.87 32.57 14.88
N SER A 378 5.94 32.47 14.09
CA SER A 378 7.27 32.93 14.51
C SER A 378 7.68 34.24 13.83
N ARG A 379 7.80 35.31 14.61
CA ARG A 379 8.36 36.60 14.15
C ARG A 379 9.84 36.46 13.76
N ALA A 380 10.62 35.65 14.49
CA ALA A 380 12.01 35.39 14.15
C ALA A 380 12.13 34.70 12.79
N ALA A 381 11.29 33.69 12.53
CA ALA A 381 11.25 33.01 11.23
C ALA A 381 10.82 33.95 10.10
N ARG A 382 9.89 34.88 10.35
CA ARG A 382 9.54 35.93 9.38
C ARG A 382 10.73 36.81 9.04
N GLY A 383 11.46 37.30 10.06
CA GLY A 383 12.65 38.12 9.86
C GLY A 383 13.73 37.39 9.06
N GLU A 384 13.99 36.13 9.39
CA GLU A 384 14.93 35.29 8.65
C GLU A 384 14.45 35.07 7.19
N ALA A 385 13.18 34.73 6.98
CA ALA A 385 12.64 34.51 5.64
C ALA A 385 12.71 35.78 4.78
N ALA A 386 12.44 36.96 5.36
CA ALA A 386 12.64 38.24 4.68
C ALA A 386 14.11 38.46 4.29
N ALA A 387 15.03 38.23 5.23
CA ALA A 387 16.47 38.39 4.99
C ALA A 387 17.01 37.44 3.91
N VAL A 388 16.46 36.22 3.81
CA VAL A 388 16.82 35.25 2.75
C VAL A 388 16.19 35.60 1.40
N GLY A 389 15.17 36.47 1.36
CA GLY A 389 14.55 36.95 0.12
C GLY A 389 13.26 36.22 -0.28
N VAL A 390 12.46 35.76 0.69
CA VAL A 390 11.20 35.04 0.44
C VAL A 390 10.20 35.85 -0.39
N VAL A 391 10.18 37.18 -0.23
CA VAL A 391 9.28 38.08 -0.99
C VAL A 391 9.60 38.02 -2.48
N THR A 392 10.87 38.13 -2.84
CA THR A 392 11.33 38.04 -4.23
C THR A 392 10.99 36.68 -4.83
N GLN A 393 11.26 35.59 -4.10
CA GLN A 393 10.94 34.23 -4.55
C GLN A 393 9.43 34.01 -4.74
N ALA A 394 8.59 34.52 -3.83
CA ALA A 394 7.14 34.42 -3.94
C ALA A 394 6.59 35.23 -5.13
N LEU A 395 7.15 36.40 -5.45
CA LEU A 395 6.77 37.19 -6.63
C LEU A 395 7.14 36.47 -7.93
N LEU A 396 8.35 35.89 -8.01
CA LEU A 396 8.77 35.07 -9.15
C LEU A 396 7.87 33.85 -9.35
N LEU A 397 7.47 33.19 -8.26
CA LEU A 397 6.52 32.07 -8.31
C LEU A 397 5.18 32.49 -8.92
N LEU A 398 4.66 33.67 -8.59
CA LEU A 398 3.40 34.17 -9.17
C LEU A 398 3.48 34.42 -10.68
N GLN A 399 4.65 34.80 -11.18
CA GLN A 399 4.90 35.04 -12.61
C GLN A 399 5.17 33.74 -13.39
N SER A 400 5.49 32.65 -12.69
CA SER A 400 5.82 31.37 -13.29
C SER A 400 4.59 30.52 -13.67
N GLN A 401 4.83 29.38 -14.32
CA GLN A 401 3.81 28.37 -14.61
C GLN A 401 3.51 27.42 -13.43
N CYS A 402 3.84 27.81 -12.19
CA CYS A 402 3.48 27.02 -11.00
C CYS A 402 1.96 26.88 -10.82
N GLY A 403 1.55 25.81 -10.14
CA GLY A 403 0.15 25.46 -9.90
C GLY A 403 -0.64 26.54 -9.14
N VAL A 404 -1.96 26.56 -9.37
CA VAL A 404 -2.88 27.56 -8.78
C VAL A 404 -2.84 27.56 -7.25
N ARG A 405 -2.69 26.39 -6.62
CA ARG A 405 -2.59 26.24 -5.17
C ARG A 405 -1.32 26.91 -4.63
N ALA A 406 -0.17 26.65 -5.23
CA ALA A 406 1.09 27.30 -4.88
C ALA A 406 0.99 28.84 -4.98
N LYS A 407 0.40 29.35 -6.07
CA LYS A 407 0.17 30.79 -6.26
C LYS A 407 -0.75 31.38 -5.17
N THR A 408 -1.82 30.67 -4.80
CA THR A 408 -2.74 31.10 -3.73
C THR A 408 -2.05 31.16 -2.38
N LYS A 409 -1.24 30.15 -2.02
CA LYS A 409 -0.45 30.15 -0.79
C LYS A 409 0.61 31.27 -0.82
N ALA A 410 1.26 31.51 -1.96
CA ALA A 410 2.26 32.58 -2.12
C ALA A 410 1.66 33.98 -1.95
N ARG A 411 0.46 34.26 -2.50
CA ARG A 411 -0.27 35.50 -2.23
C ARG A 411 -0.58 35.69 -0.74
N SER A 412 -0.95 34.60 -0.06
CA SER A 412 -1.22 34.63 1.38
C SER A 412 0.04 34.92 2.20
N LEU A 413 1.18 34.37 1.78
CA LEU A 413 2.48 34.68 2.36
C LEU A 413 2.83 36.16 2.15
N LEU A 414 2.71 36.70 0.93
CA LEU A 414 2.98 38.12 0.66
C LEU A 414 2.09 39.07 1.47
N LYS A 415 0.81 38.74 1.66
CA LYS A 415 -0.10 39.51 2.53
C LYS A 415 0.41 39.59 3.97
N LEU A 416 0.94 38.49 4.50
CA LEU A 416 1.50 38.41 5.85
C LEU A 416 2.78 39.25 6.02
N PHE A 417 3.58 39.40 4.95
CA PHE A 417 4.76 40.28 4.95
C PHE A 417 4.40 41.75 4.71
N LYS A 418 3.26 42.04 4.07
CA LYS A 418 2.74 43.42 3.92
C LYS A 418 2.17 43.97 5.23
N SER A 419 1.75 43.11 6.15
CA SER A 419 1.23 43.50 7.48
C SER A 419 2.31 43.62 8.57
N MET A 420 3.60 43.43 8.21
CA MET A 420 4.74 43.80 9.05
C MET A 420 5.14 45.24 8.73
#